data_AF-A0A929BP37-F1
#
_entry.id   AF-A0A929BP37-F1
#
_cell.length_a   1.000
_cell.length_b   1.000
_cell.length_c   1.000
_cell.angle_alpha   90.00
_cell.angle_beta   90.00
_cell.angle_gamma   90.00
#
_symmetry.space_group_name_H-M   'P 1'
#
loop_
_entity.id
_entity.type
_entity.pdbx_description
1 polymer ?
#
loop_
_entity_poly.entity_id
_entity_poly.type
_entity_poly.pdbx_seq_one_letter_code
_entity_poly.pdbx_strand_id
1 'polypeptide(L)'
;MSKKWWIVVAVVVVVGGLGLIGYQYVVGQRQAVAEAQAEMETAVVRRDTLRVTVDATGSLAPNAEVSLAFSSGGQVVEVPVEVGDVVEAGDVLARLDDTDAREAVANAEFQVTQAEINLASAQIEAEAGLAQANLDTAQVGYEEAAALAALPGAQLTSARVSLEQAQDALVEAQENYDNAWDPARDWELDVRRMKNALENEREATESALKNAQYNLEVAQANYSLAVVGISEENVQNTWAKVLNAQVALESEPLQLKQLELSLAQAQLSLESARRALEETVLVAPVSGTVTEMNIQVGETASAGQAAVVVISDLATLVVDVNLDETDVAQ
;
A
#
# COMPACT_ATOMS: atom_id res chain seq x y z
N MET A 1 64.07 110.17 85.50
CA MET A 1 63.75 109.60 86.84
C MET A 1 62.25 109.80 87.05
N SER A 2 61.39 108.85 87.43
CA SER A 2 61.54 107.78 88.42
C SER A 2 60.51 106.65 88.19
N LYS A 3 60.88 105.43 88.60
CA LYS A 3 60.38 104.11 88.17
C LYS A 3 59.10 103.61 88.88
N LYS A 4 58.09 104.44 89.16
CA LYS A 4 56.91 104.03 89.97
C LYS A 4 55.56 103.94 89.22
N TRP A 5 55.55 104.13 87.89
CA TRP A 5 54.36 104.00 87.02
C TRP A 5 53.97 102.54 86.69
N TRP A 6 54.87 101.57 86.88
CA TRP A 6 54.66 100.21 86.34
C TRP A 6 53.82 99.26 87.21
N ILE A 7 53.77 99.46 88.52
CA ILE A 7 53.10 98.50 89.43
C ILE A 7 51.58 98.62 89.35
N VAL A 8 51.04 99.83 89.15
CA VAL A 8 49.58 100.06 89.07
C VAL A 8 49.03 99.66 87.70
N VAL A 9 49.82 99.82 86.62
CA VAL A 9 49.45 99.38 85.27
C VAL A 9 49.45 97.85 85.17
N ALA A 10 50.35 97.15 85.87
CA ALA A 10 50.40 95.69 85.86
C ALA A 10 49.13 95.03 86.46
N VAL A 11 48.54 95.62 87.51
CA VAL A 11 47.37 95.03 88.19
C VAL A 11 46.08 95.18 87.36
N VAL A 12 45.92 96.28 86.62
CA VAL A 12 44.74 96.51 85.78
C VAL A 12 44.76 95.63 84.52
N VAL A 13 45.93 95.34 83.97
CA VAL A 13 46.09 94.46 82.80
C VAL A 13 45.77 93.00 83.14
N VAL A 14 46.11 92.54 84.36
CA VAL A 14 45.85 91.15 84.77
C VAL A 14 44.36 90.89 85.03
N VAL A 15 43.65 91.84 85.64
CA VAL A 15 42.19 91.70 85.88
C VAL A 15 41.39 91.88 84.59
N GLY A 16 41.82 92.77 83.68
CA GLY A 16 41.22 92.90 82.35
C GLY A 16 41.48 91.70 81.43
N GLY A 17 42.66 91.07 81.54
CA GLY A 17 43.03 89.89 80.75
C GLY A 17 42.22 88.64 81.12
N LEU A 18 41.96 88.41 82.41
CA LEU A 18 41.20 87.24 82.86
C LEU A 18 39.69 87.33 82.50
N GLY A 19 39.11 88.53 82.47
CA GLY A 19 37.73 88.74 82.02
C GLY A 19 37.53 88.49 80.51
N LEU A 20 38.54 88.82 79.69
CA LEU A 20 38.49 88.62 78.24
C LEU A 20 38.61 87.14 77.83
N ILE A 21 39.43 86.36 78.54
CA ILE A 21 39.64 84.94 78.24
C ILE A 21 38.38 84.12 78.59
N GLY A 22 37.69 84.45 79.68
CA GLY A 22 36.42 83.79 80.05
C GLY A 22 35.28 84.00 79.05
N TYR A 23 35.22 85.18 78.41
CA TYR A 23 34.18 85.50 77.42
C TYR A 23 34.40 84.79 76.07
N GLN A 24 35.65 84.63 75.63
CA GLN A 24 35.93 83.95 74.35
C GLN A 24 35.65 82.45 74.38
N TYR A 25 35.79 81.79 75.53
CA TYR A 25 35.58 80.34 75.61
C TYR A 25 34.10 79.94 75.47
N VAL A 26 33.16 80.77 75.94
CA VAL A 26 31.72 80.47 75.90
C VAL A 26 31.07 80.81 74.55
N VAL A 27 31.60 81.78 73.80
CA VAL A 27 31.08 82.14 72.48
C VAL A 27 31.57 81.19 71.38
N GLY A 28 32.80 80.66 71.49
CA GLY A 28 33.37 79.73 70.50
C GLY A 28 32.59 78.40 70.36
N GLN A 29 31.90 77.94 71.42
CA GLN A 29 31.18 76.67 71.37
C GLN A 29 29.78 76.76 70.73
N ARG A 30 29.24 77.98 70.52
CA ARG A 30 27.93 78.17 69.86
C ARG A 30 28.01 78.29 68.34
N GLN A 31 29.18 78.60 67.77
CA GLN A 31 29.37 78.70 66.32
C GLN A 31 29.59 77.35 65.64
N ALA A 32 30.15 76.35 66.33
CA ALA A 32 30.42 75.03 65.76
C ALA A 32 29.15 74.19 65.46
N VAL A 33 27.99 74.54 66.02
CA VAL A 33 26.72 73.83 65.75
C VAL A 33 25.93 74.48 64.61
N ALA A 34 26.22 75.74 64.25
CA ALA A 34 25.50 76.46 63.20
C ALA A 34 26.06 76.21 61.78
N GLU A 35 27.35 75.87 61.65
CA GLU A 35 27.98 75.61 60.34
C GLU A 35 27.79 74.17 59.84
N ALA A 36 27.35 73.23 60.68
CA ALA A 36 27.12 71.84 60.27
C ALA A 36 25.77 71.61 59.54
N GLN A 37 24.91 72.63 59.40
CA GLN A 37 23.57 72.49 58.80
C GLN A 37 23.31 73.40 57.59
N ALA A 38 24.29 74.17 57.12
CA ALA A 38 24.05 75.24 56.13
C ALA A 38 24.51 74.96 54.69
N GLU A 39 25.05 73.78 54.39
CA GLU A 39 25.35 73.38 53.00
C GLU A 39 24.55 72.13 52.61
N MET A 40 23.29 72.33 52.22
CA MET A 40 22.52 71.32 51.47
C MET A 40 22.09 71.97 50.17
N GLU A 41 22.67 71.52 49.05
CA GLU A 41 22.24 71.96 47.73
C GLU A 41 20.82 71.44 47.46
N THR A 42 19.85 72.35 47.31
CA THR A 42 18.46 71.99 46.97
C THR A 42 18.12 72.43 45.54
N ALA A 43 17.43 71.57 44.79
CA ALA A 43 16.93 71.87 43.44
C ALA A 43 15.39 71.80 43.38
N VAL A 44 14.79 72.59 42.48
CA VAL A 44 13.31 72.65 42.28
C VAL A 44 12.85 71.45 41.45
N VAL A 45 11.99 70.60 42.03
CA VAL A 45 11.50 69.37 41.37
C VAL A 45 10.50 69.71 40.25
N ARG A 46 10.71 69.15 39.06
CA ARG A 46 9.75 69.18 37.94
C ARG A 46 9.25 67.77 37.64
N ARG A 47 7.97 67.66 37.29
CA ARG A 47 7.40 66.41 36.77
C ARG A 47 7.58 66.41 35.25
N ASP A 48 8.34 65.45 34.76
CA ASP A 48 8.52 65.16 33.34
C ASP A 48 8.54 63.64 33.14
N THR A 49 8.49 63.19 31.89
CA THR A 49 8.51 61.76 31.55
C THR A 49 9.94 61.24 31.65
N LEU A 50 10.23 60.42 32.67
CA LEU A 50 11.48 59.68 32.77
C LEU A 50 11.46 58.54 31.73
N ARG A 51 12.32 58.66 30.71
CA ARG A 51 12.57 57.55 29.77
C ARG A 51 13.68 56.68 30.37
N VAL A 52 13.31 55.49 30.81
CA VAL A 52 14.27 54.44 31.15
C VAL A 52 14.64 53.76 29.83
N THR A 53 15.85 54.00 29.38
CA THR A 53 16.43 53.32 28.20
C THR A 53 17.38 52.25 28.72
N VAL A 54 17.16 51.01 28.29
CA VAL A 54 18.09 49.91 28.49
C VAL A 54 18.91 49.81 27.21
N ASP A 55 20.21 50.05 27.31
CA ASP A 55 21.12 49.86 26.19
C ASP A 55 21.44 48.37 26.08
N ALA A 56 20.99 47.73 25.00
CA ALA A 56 21.22 46.32 24.75
C ALA A 56 21.92 46.13 23.39
N THR A 57 22.92 45.26 23.36
CA THR A 57 23.60 44.86 22.13
C THR A 57 22.89 43.67 21.52
N GLY A 58 22.48 43.78 20.26
CA GLY A 58 21.88 42.70 19.49
C GLY A 58 22.61 42.45 18.17
N SER A 59 22.38 41.29 17.57
CA SER A 59 22.82 40.93 16.22
C SER A 59 21.66 41.03 15.23
N LEU A 60 21.97 41.37 13.98
CA LEU A 60 21.00 41.30 12.88
C LEU A 60 20.97 39.87 12.35
N ALA A 61 19.78 39.29 12.27
CA ALA A 61 19.55 37.98 11.69
C ALA A 61 18.51 38.06 10.55
N PRO A 62 18.59 37.16 9.55
CA PRO A 62 17.54 37.03 8.54
C PRO A 62 16.21 36.63 9.18
N ASN A 63 15.09 37.04 8.59
CA ASN A 63 13.77 36.65 9.09
C ASN A 63 13.48 35.15 8.88
N ALA A 64 14.00 34.56 7.80
CA ALA A 64 13.93 33.13 7.52
C ALA A 64 15.21 32.65 6.82
N GLU A 65 15.63 31.42 7.12
CA GLU A 65 16.79 30.78 6.52
C GLU A 65 16.45 29.33 6.17
N VAL A 66 16.81 28.90 4.96
CA VAL A 66 16.58 27.54 4.46
C VAL A 66 17.91 26.95 4.00
N SER A 67 18.32 25.88 4.66
CA SER A 67 19.50 25.09 4.31
C SER A 67 19.11 23.98 3.34
N LEU A 68 19.73 23.96 2.17
CA LEU A 68 19.48 23.00 1.10
C LEU A 68 20.65 22.06 0.93
N ALA A 69 20.36 20.78 0.73
CA ALA A 69 21.34 19.75 0.44
C ALA A 69 20.76 18.77 -0.58
N PHE A 70 21.64 18.04 -1.28
CA PHE A 70 21.20 16.99 -2.18
C PHE A 70 20.68 15.77 -1.42
N SER A 71 19.52 15.26 -1.86
CA SER A 71 18.93 14.02 -1.34
C SER A 71 19.63 12.77 -1.88
N SER A 72 20.20 12.85 -3.09
CA SER A 72 20.96 11.78 -3.74
C SER A 72 22.43 12.18 -3.90
N GLY A 73 23.33 11.19 -3.93
CA GLY A 73 24.76 11.44 -4.14
C GLY A 73 25.12 11.42 -5.63
N GLY A 74 26.05 12.28 -6.05
CA GLY A 74 26.47 12.37 -7.45
C GLY A 74 27.58 13.41 -7.67
N GLN A 75 28.15 13.42 -8.88
CA GLN A 75 29.12 14.46 -9.26
C GLN A 75 28.39 15.74 -9.69
N VAL A 76 28.86 16.89 -9.21
CA VAL A 76 28.29 18.20 -9.55
C VAL A 76 28.79 18.62 -10.93
N VAL A 77 27.87 18.81 -11.87
CA VAL A 77 28.20 19.18 -13.26
C VAL A 77 28.05 20.68 -13.49
N GLU A 78 27.10 21.32 -12.79
CA GLU A 78 26.79 22.73 -13.00
C GLU A 78 26.31 23.41 -11.71
N VAL A 79 26.79 24.63 -11.48
CA VAL A 79 26.36 25.53 -10.40
C VAL A 79 26.18 26.92 -11.02
N PRO A 80 24.95 27.33 -11.39
CA PRO A 80 24.71 28.57 -12.14
C PRO A 80 24.59 29.83 -11.28
N VAL A 81 24.59 29.71 -9.94
CA VAL A 81 24.41 30.82 -8.98
C VAL A 81 25.68 31.02 -8.16
N GLU A 82 25.89 32.25 -7.66
CA GLU A 82 26.98 32.62 -6.77
C GLU A 82 26.46 33.17 -5.43
N VAL A 83 27.34 33.24 -4.41
CA VAL A 83 26.98 33.83 -3.11
C VAL A 83 26.68 35.32 -3.28
N GLY A 84 25.50 35.74 -2.82
CA GLY A 84 24.98 37.11 -2.96
C GLY A 84 23.92 37.26 -4.06
N ASP A 85 23.69 36.25 -4.88
CA ASP A 85 22.65 36.28 -5.91
C ASP A 85 21.24 36.18 -5.28
N VAL A 86 20.30 36.88 -5.90
CA VAL A 86 18.86 36.79 -5.57
C VAL A 86 18.24 35.72 -6.45
N VAL A 87 17.61 34.73 -5.83
CA VAL A 87 16.94 33.61 -6.50
C VAL A 87 15.45 33.63 -6.18
N GLU A 88 14.63 33.21 -7.14
CA GLU A 88 13.20 33.00 -6.98
C GLU A 88 12.89 31.53 -6.68
N ALA A 89 11.71 31.26 -6.09
CA ALA A 89 11.26 29.89 -5.86
C ALA A 89 11.16 29.12 -7.20
N GLY A 90 11.87 28.00 -7.28
CA GLY A 90 11.99 27.15 -8.47
C GLY A 90 13.31 27.32 -9.24
N ASP A 91 14.13 28.32 -8.91
CA ASP A 91 15.41 28.52 -9.58
C ASP A 91 16.39 27.38 -9.29
N VAL A 92 17.12 26.98 -10.33
CA VAL A 92 18.13 25.91 -10.24
C VAL A 92 19.38 26.46 -9.57
N LEU A 93 19.79 25.83 -8.47
CA LEU A 93 20.95 26.22 -7.68
C LEU A 93 22.19 25.39 -8.02
N ALA A 94 21.99 24.10 -8.28
CA ALA A 94 23.05 23.18 -8.68
C ALA A 94 22.46 21.94 -9.35
N ARG A 95 23.26 21.30 -10.22
CA ARG A 95 22.86 20.09 -10.95
C ARG A 95 23.95 19.02 -10.85
N LEU A 96 23.53 17.81 -10.51
CA LEU A 96 24.37 16.61 -10.53
C LEU A 96 24.38 15.96 -11.93
N ASP A 97 25.35 15.08 -12.16
CA ASP A 97 25.33 14.18 -13.32
C ASP A 97 24.11 13.26 -13.21
N ASP A 98 23.21 13.39 -14.19
CA ASP A 98 21.92 12.71 -14.23
C ASP A 98 21.92 11.52 -15.19
N THR A 99 23.07 11.12 -15.74
CA THR A 99 23.19 10.02 -16.70
C THR A 99 22.60 8.72 -16.14
N ASP A 100 23.02 8.31 -14.94
CA ASP A 100 22.52 7.10 -14.28
C ASP A 100 21.02 7.19 -13.95
N ALA A 101 20.55 8.37 -13.53
CA ALA A 101 19.15 8.59 -13.19
C ALA A 101 18.25 8.55 -14.43
N ARG A 102 18.69 9.12 -15.56
CA ARG A 102 17.98 9.05 -16.84
C ARG A 102 17.93 7.62 -17.37
N GLU A 103 19.02 6.87 -17.25
CA GLU A 103 19.03 5.45 -17.61
C GLU A 103 18.07 4.65 -16.72
N ALA A 104 18.00 4.94 -15.43
CA ALA A 104 17.05 4.32 -14.51
C ALA A 104 15.59 4.61 -14.92
N VAL A 105 15.27 5.85 -15.30
CA VAL A 105 13.95 6.22 -15.83
C VAL A 105 13.64 5.44 -17.12
N ALA A 106 14.56 5.43 -18.08
CA ALA A 106 14.36 4.71 -19.35
C ALA A 106 14.12 3.20 -19.13
N ASN A 107 14.86 2.58 -18.21
CA ASN A 107 14.67 1.18 -17.83
C ASN A 107 13.31 0.94 -17.17
N ALA A 108 12.85 1.85 -16.31
CA ALA A 108 11.55 1.74 -15.67
C ALA A 108 10.39 1.97 -16.66
N GLU A 109 10.53 2.89 -17.63
CA GLU A 109 9.56 3.08 -18.71
C GLU A 109 9.42 1.83 -19.59
N PHE A 110 10.55 1.15 -19.85
CA PHE A 110 10.53 -0.13 -20.56
C PHE A 110 9.77 -1.21 -19.75
N GLN A 111 9.97 -1.27 -18.43
CA GLN A 111 9.23 -2.21 -17.58
C GLN A 111 7.72 -1.94 -17.58
N VAL A 112 7.31 -0.65 -17.55
CA VAL A 112 5.89 -0.26 -17.67
C VAL A 112 5.35 -0.72 -19.02
N THR A 113 6.04 -0.42 -20.11
CA THR A 113 5.63 -0.82 -21.47
C THR A 113 5.47 -2.34 -21.58
N GLN A 114 6.41 -3.11 -21.03
CA GLN A 114 6.34 -4.58 -21.03
C GLN A 114 5.14 -5.10 -20.22
N ALA A 115 4.86 -4.48 -19.06
CA ALA A 115 3.71 -4.84 -18.24
C ALA A 115 2.38 -4.49 -18.93
N GLU A 116 2.31 -3.35 -19.61
CA GLU A 116 1.15 -2.93 -20.42
C GLU A 116 0.90 -3.91 -21.57
N ILE A 117 1.95 -4.33 -22.29
CA ILE A 117 1.84 -5.32 -23.36
C ILE A 117 1.29 -6.64 -22.82
N ASN A 118 1.81 -7.12 -21.69
CA ASN A 118 1.36 -8.38 -21.10
C ASN A 118 -0.11 -8.31 -20.66
N LEU A 119 -0.51 -7.19 -20.03
CA LEU A 119 -1.90 -6.95 -19.65
C LEU A 119 -2.81 -6.88 -20.88
N ALA A 120 -2.41 -6.15 -21.93
CA ALA A 120 -3.17 -6.04 -23.16
C ALA A 120 -3.32 -7.40 -23.87
N SER A 121 -2.26 -8.22 -23.92
CA SER A 121 -2.35 -9.56 -24.51
C SER A 121 -3.33 -10.46 -23.75
N ALA A 122 -3.32 -10.40 -22.42
CA ALA A 122 -4.25 -11.18 -21.60
C ALA A 122 -5.69 -10.66 -21.70
N GLN A 123 -5.89 -9.34 -21.83
CA GLN A 123 -7.22 -8.77 -22.07
C GLN A 123 -7.79 -9.21 -23.42
N ILE A 124 -6.97 -9.27 -24.47
CA ILE A 124 -7.38 -9.78 -25.78
C ILE A 124 -7.76 -11.27 -25.69
N GLU A 125 -7.01 -12.08 -24.94
CA GLU A 125 -7.31 -13.50 -24.74
C GLU A 125 -8.65 -13.70 -23.99
N ALA A 126 -8.88 -12.90 -22.94
CA ALA A 126 -10.14 -12.90 -22.20
C ALA A 126 -11.32 -12.42 -23.04
N GLU A 127 -11.15 -11.34 -23.83
CA GLU A 127 -12.18 -10.80 -24.71
C GLU A 127 -12.50 -11.73 -25.89
N ALA A 128 -11.51 -12.50 -26.36
CA ALA A 128 -11.74 -13.57 -27.33
C ALA A 128 -12.69 -14.66 -26.81
N GLY A 129 -12.95 -14.70 -25.49
CA GLY A 129 -13.94 -15.59 -24.88
C GLY A 129 -13.57 -17.05 -25.00
N LEU A 130 -12.28 -17.38 -25.18
CA LEU A 130 -11.81 -18.74 -25.38
C LEU A 130 -12.14 -19.63 -24.18
N ALA A 131 -12.02 -19.11 -22.96
CA ALA A 131 -12.38 -19.83 -21.74
C ALA A 131 -13.90 -20.15 -21.69
N GLN A 132 -14.74 -19.20 -22.08
CA GLN A 132 -16.19 -19.42 -22.17
C GLN A 132 -16.54 -20.42 -23.27
N ALA A 133 -15.96 -20.29 -24.46
CA ALA A 133 -16.18 -21.22 -25.56
C ALA A 133 -15.75 -22.65 -25.22
N ASN A 134 -14.66 -22.81 -24.47
CA ASN A 134 -14.22 -24.11 -23.97
C ASN A 134 -15.19 -24.69 -22.93
N LEU A 135 -15.74 -23.87 -22.04
CA LEU A 135 -16.76 -24.28 -21.09
C LEU A 135 -18.05 -24.73 -21.81
N ASP A 136 -18.53 -23.95 -22.76
CA ASP A 136 -19.73 -24.27 -23.55
C ASP A 136 -19.53 -25.59 -24.32
N THR A 137 -18.38 -25.76 -24.96
CA THR A 137 -18.03 -27.00 -25.67
C THR A 137 -17.97 -28.20 -24.71
N ALA A 138 -17.41 -28.01 -23.50
CA ALA A 138 -17.36 -29.06 -22.49
C ALA A 138 -18.75 -29.41 -21.94
N GLN A 139 -19.63 -28.42 -21.77
CA GLN A 139 -21.02 -28.62 -21.33
C GLN A 139 -21.81 -29.43 -22.37
N VAL A 140 -21.72 -29.08 -23.66
CA VAL A 140 -22.35 -29.84 -24.74
C VAL A 140 -21.85 -31.29 -24.76
N GLY A 141 -20.54 -31.50 -24.58
CA GLY A 141 -19.97 -32.85 -24.51
C GLY A 141 -20.44 -33.66 -23.28
N TYR A 142 -20.67 -32.99 -22.15
CA TYR A 142 -21.27 -33.61 -20.97
C TYR A 142 -22.73 -33.98 -21.22
N GLU A 143 -23.53 -33.08 -21.80
CA GLU A 143 -24.92 -33.34 -22.14
C GLU A 143 -25.07 -34.51 -23.12
N GLU A 144 -24.21 -34.57 -24.15
CA GLU A 144 -24.18 -35.68 -25.10
C GLU A 144 -23.82 -37.00 -24.41
N ALA A 145 -22.79 -37.00 -23.54
CA ALA A 145 -22.40 -38.19 -22.79
C ALA A 145 -23.49 -38.64 -21.81
N ALA A 146 -24.16 -37.70 -21.13
CA ALA A 146 -25.27 -37.99 -20.22
C ALA A 146 -26.49 -38.55 -20.98
N ALA A 147 -26.81 -38.01 -22.16
CA ALA A 147 -27.85 -38.52 -23.02
C ALA A 147 -27.53 -39.95 -23.49
N LEU A 148 -26.28 -40.20 -23.89
CA LEU A 148 -25.83 -41.53 -24.31
C LEU A 148 -25.85 -42.53 -23.15
N ALA A 149 -25.51 -42.13 -21.92
CA ALA A 149 -25.61 -42.96 -20.72
C ALA A 149 -27.06 -43.23 -20.29
N ALA A 150 -28.02 -42.37 -20.68
CA ALA A 150 -29.44 -42.62 -20.48
C ALA A 150 -30.03 -43.65 -21.47
N LEU A 151 -29.41 -43.84 -22.65
CA LEU A 151 -29.85 -44.83 -23.65
C LEU A 151 -29.81 -46.28 -23.13
N PRO A 152 -28.76 -46.75 -22.43
CA PRO A 152 -28.75 -48.04 -21.74
C PRO A 152 -29.93 -48.23 -20.80
N GLY A 153 -30.45 -47.19 -20.13
CA GLY A 153 -31.64 -47.33 -19.28
C GLY A 153 -32.90 -47.69 -20.09
N ALA A 154 -33.09 -47.06 -21.25
CA ALA A 154 -34.19 -47.39 -22.16
C ALA A 154 -34.00 -48.77 -22.83
N GLN A 155 -32.76 -49.09 -23.21
CA GLN A 155 -32.42 -50.36 -23.86
C GLN A 155 -32.40 -51.54 -22.88
N LEU A 156 -32.07 -51.30 -21.61
CA LEU A 156 -32.22 -52.26 -20.50
C LEU A 156 -33.70 -52.50 -20.21
N THR A 157 -34.52 -51.44 -20.23
CA THR A 157 -35.97 -51.57 -20.06
C THR A 157 -36.58 -52.41 -21.18
N SER A 158 -36.24 -52.15 -22.44
CA SER A 158 -36.72 -52.94 -23.57
C SER A 158 -36.14 -54.36 -23.58
N ALA A 159 -34.86 -54.54 -23.25
CA ALA A 159 -34.25 -55.87 -23.14
C ALA A 159 -34.85 -56.69 -21.98
N ARG A 160 -35.20 -56.05 -20.86
CA ARG A 160 -35.92 -56.70 -19.75
C ARG A 160 -37.30 -57.17 -20.17
N VAL A 161 -38.07 -56.30 -20.85
CA VAL A 161 -39.40 -56.66 -21.38
C VAL A 161 -39.29 -57.80 -22.40
N SER A 162 -38.30 -57.77 -23.29
CA SER A 162 -38.06 -58.86 -24.25
C SER A 162 -37.66 -60.18 -23.58
N LEU A 163 -36.87 -60.11 -22.49
CA LEU A 163 -36.52 -61.29 -21.68
C LEU A 163 -37.75 -61.87 -20.99
N GLU A 164 -38.58 -61.03 -20.39
CA GLU A 164 -39.84 -61.42 -19.75
C GLU A 164 -40.78 -62.09 -20.75
N GLN A 165 -40.97 -61.49 -21.93
CA GLN A 165 -41.76 -62.07 -23.01
C GLN A 165 -41.22 -63.43 -23.50
N ALA A 166 -39.90 -63.58 -23.58
CA ALA A 166 -39.28 -64.84 -23.99
C ALA A 166 -39.39 -65.92 -22.91
N GLN A 167 -39.40 -65.54 -21.63
CA GLN A 167 -39.68 -66.44 -20.51
C GLN A 167 -41.13 -66.90 -20.52
N ASP A 168 -42.07 -65.98 -20.69
CA ASP A 168 -43.50 -66.30 -20.78
C ASP A 168 -43.80 -67.24 -21.96
N ALA A 169 -43.21 -66.97 -23.13
CA ALA A 169 -43.35 -67.82 -24.30
C ALA A 169 -42.74 -69.23 -24.10
N LEU A 170 -41.67 -69.35 -23.31
CA LEU A 170 -41.10 -70.66 -22.94
C LEU A 170 -42.06 -71.42 -22.03
N VAL A 171 -42.65 -70.75 -21.03
CA VAL A 171 -43.62 -71.37 -20.12
C VAL A 171 -44.82 -71.89 -20.92
N GLU A 172 -45.39 -71.08 -21.81
CA GLU A 172 -46.50 -71.50 -22.67
C GLU A 172 -46.10 -72.68 -23.58
N ALA A 173 -44.92 -72.64 -24.20
CA ALA A 173 -44.44 -73.73 -25.05
C ALA A 173 -44.20 -75.03 -24.25
N GLN A 174 -43.72 -74.91 -23.01
CA GLN A 174 -43.53 -76.05 -22.11
C GLN A 174 -44.87 -76.66 -21.68
N GLU A 175 -45.87 -75.84 -21.33
CA GLU A 175 -47.21 -76.31 -20.99
C GLU A 175 -47.86 -77.06 -22.16
N ASN A 176 -47.73 -76.53 -23.38
CA ASN A 176 -48.23 -77.19 -24.58
C ASN A 176 -47.52 -78.53 -24.85
N TYR A 177 -46.20 -78.58 -24.64
CA TYR A 177 -45.42 -79.80 -24.73
C TYR A 177 -45.87 -80.84 -23.69
N ASP A 178 -45.99 -80.44 -22.43
CA ASP A 178 -46.41 -81.31 -21.33
C ASP A 178 -47.82 -81.89 -21.58
N ASN A 179 -48.75 -81.08 -22.12
CA ASN A 179 -50.10 -81.51 -22.49
C ASN A 179 -50.13 -82.47 -23.69
N ALA A 180 -49.24 -82.30 -24.67
CA ALA A 180 -49.13 -83.20 -25.83
C ALA A 180 -48.41 -84.51 -25.49
N TRP A 181 -47.54 -84.49 -24.47
CA TRP A 181 -46.78 -85.65 -23.99
C TRP A 181 -47.37 -86.30 -22.72
N ASP A 182 -48.57 -85.90 -22.30
CA ASP A 182 -49.27 -86.48 -21.15
C ASP A 182 -49.47 -88.00 -21.36
N PRO A 183 -48.92 -88.86 -20.48
CA PRO A 183 -49.11 -90.31 -20.56
C PRO A 183 -50.59 -90.75 -20.56
N ALA A 184 -51.48 -89.93 -19.99
CA ALA A 184 -52.92 -90.19 -20.02
C ALA A 184 -53.52 -90.19 -21.44
N ARG A 185 -52.80 -89.64 -22.44
CA ARG A 185 -53.21 -89.59 -23.86
C ARG A 185 -52.56 -90.68 -24.71
N ASP A 186 -51.72 -91.55 -24.14
CA ASP A 186 -51.01 -92.57 -24.93
C ASP A 186 -51.94 -93.58 -25.61
N TRP A 187 -53.16 -93.80 -25.08
CA TRP A 187 -54.17 -94.63 -25.73
C TRP A 187 -54.56 -94.13 -27.13
N GLU A 188 -54.38 -92.84 -27.43
CA GLU A 188 -54.67 -92.25 -28.74
C GLU A 188 -53.71 -92.78 -29.83
N LEU A 189 -52.55 -93.32 -29.44
CA LEU A 189 -51.55 -93.90 -30.35
C LEU A 189 -51.99 -95.26 -30.92
N ASP A 190 -52.83 -96.00 -30.19
CA ASP A 190 -53.35 -97.31 -30.65
C ASP A 190 -54.49 -97.15 -31.68
N VAL A 191 -55.09 -95.97 -31.76
CA VAL A 191 -56.17 -95.65 -32.71
C VAL A 191 -55.59 -95.03 -33.98
N ARG A 192 -55.55 -95.78 -35.10
CA ARG A 192 -54.93 -95.36 -36.38
C ARG A 192 -55.28 -93.95 -36.87
N ARG A 193 -56.51 -93.45 -36.66
CA ARG A 193 -56.90 -92.08 -37.07
C ARG A 193 -56.38 -90.99 -36.15
N MET A 194 -56.21 -91.30 -34.86
CA MET A 194 -55.77 -90.33 -33.83
C MET A 194 -54.26 -90.32 -33.70
N LYS A 195 -53.59 -91.47 -33.90
CA LYS A 195 -52.14 -91.62 -33.92
C LYS A 195 -51.44 -90.52 -34.73
N ASN A 196 -51.77 -90.37 -36.01
CA ASN A 196 -51.13 -89.38 -36.87
C ASN A 196 -51.38 -87.93 -36.40
N ALA A 197 -52.52 -87.65 -35.75
CA ALA A 197 -52.83 -86.33 -35.24
C ALA A 197 -51.99 -86.02 -33.98
N LEU A 198 -51.87 -86.98 -33.06
CA LEU A 198 -51.05 -86.85 -31.85
C LEU A 198 -49.56 -86.79 -32.17
N GLU A 199 -49.07 -87.59 -33.13
CA GLU A 199 -47.67 -87.53 -33.59
C GLU A 199 -47.34 -86.15 -34.19
N ASN A 200 -48.23 -85.59 -35.02
CA ASN A 200 -48.06 -84.24 -35.56
C ASN A 200 -48.13 -83.15 -34.46
N GLU A 201 -49.02 -83.30 -33.47
CA GLU A 201 -49.13 -82.38 -32.32
C GLU A 201 -47.84 -82.39 -31.49
N ARG A 202 -47.33 -83.59 -31.19
CA ARG A 202 -46.06 -83.81 -30.47
C ARG A 202 -44.87 -83.18 -31.19
N GLU A 203 -44.71 -83.44 -32.48
CA GLU A 203 -43.62 -82.84 -33.29
C GLU A 203 -43.72 -81.30 -33.34
N ALA A 204 -44.95 -80.76 -33.43
CA ALA A 204 -45.19 -79.32 -33.43
C ALA A 204 -44.84 -78.66 -32.09
N THR A 205 -45.25 -79.26 -30.96
CA THR A 205 -44.94 -78.75 -29.61
C THR A 205 -43.46 -78.87 -29.26
N GLU A 206 -42.77 -79.95 -29.68
CA GLU A 206 -41.32 -80.11 -29.50
C GLU A 206 -40.55 -79.02 -30.27
N SER A 207 -40.93 -78.76 -31.52
CA SER A 207 -40.36 -77.68 -32.32
C SER A 207 -40.65 -76.30 -31.72
N ALA A 208 -41.86 -76.09 -31.19
CA ALA A 208 -42.25 -74.84 -30.53
C ALA A 208 -41.43 -74.60 -29.25
N LEU A 209 -41.24 -75.61 -28.41
CA LEU A 209 -40.41 -75.53 -27.21
C LEU A 209 -38.96 -75.20 -27.54
N LYS A 210 -38.39 -75.87 -28.55
CA LYS A 210 -37.02 -75.59 -29.01
C LYS A 210 -36.85 -74.15 -29.51
N ASN A 211 -37.83 -73.63 -30.26
CA ASN A 211 -37.82 -72.25 -30.71
C ASN A 211 -37.94 -71.25 -29.55
N ALA A 212 -38.78 -71.54 -28.56
CA ALA A 212 -38.92 -70.71 -27.37
C ALA A 212 -37.64 -70.68 -26.53
N GLN A 213 -36.95 -71.82 -26.37
CA GLN A 213 -35.64 -71.90 -25.71
C GLN A 213 -34.60 -71.03 -26.41
N TYR A 214 -34.53 -71.11 -27.75
CA TYR A 214 -33.63 -70.27 -28.55
C TYR A 214 -33.94 -68.78 -28.40
N ASN A 215 -35.22 -68.40 -28.43
CA ASN A 215 -35.63 -67.01 -28.25
C ASN A 215 -35.26 -66.48 -26.85
N LEU A 216 -35.40 -67.31 -25.81
CA LEU A 216 -34.95 -66.97 -24.47
C LEU A 216 -33.43 -66.74 -24.42
N GLU A 217 -32.63 -67.62 -25.01
CA GLU A 217 -31.18 -67.49 -25.05
C GLU A 217 -30.74 -66.19 -25.74
N VAL A 218 -31.37 -65.85 -26.86
CA VAL A 218 -31.13 -64.58 -27.56
C VAL A 218 -31.54 -63.38 -26.68
N ALA A 219 -32.67 -63.45 -25.98
CA ALA A 219 -33.12 -62.38 -25.10
C ALA A 219 -32.19 -62.19 -23.88
N GLN A 220 -31.68 -63.28 -23.31
CA GLN A 220 -30.68 -63.25 -22.24
C GLN A 220 -29.36 -62.63 -22.70
N ALA A 221 -28.89 -62.98 -23.91
CA ALA A 221 -27.70 -62.38 -24.50
C ALA A 221 -27.88 -60.87 -24.69
N ASN A 222 -29.01 -60.43 -25.25
CA ASN A 222 -29.34 -59.01 -25.42
C ASN A 222 -29.45 -58.24 -24.09
N TYR A 223 -30.02 -58.86 -23.04
CA TYR A 223 -30.08 -58.27 -21.70
C TYR A 223 -28.67 -58.12 -21.10
N SER A 224 -27.82 -59.14 -21.21
CA SER A 224 -26.44 -59.08 -20.69
C SER A 224 -25.61 -57.97 -21.36
N LEU A 225 -25.76 -57.77 -22.67
CA LEU A 225 -25.15 -56.67 -23.42
C LEU A 225 -25.65 -55.30 -22.96
N ALA A 226 -26.95 -55.17 -22.68
CA ALA A 226 -27.54 -53.94 -22.16
C ALA A 226 -27.02 -53.59 -20.75
N VAL A 227 -26.77 -54.59 -19.89
CA VAL A 227 -26.22 -54.41 -18.54
C VAL A 227 -24.74 -53.99 -18.56
N VAL A 228 -23.93 -54.54 -19.47
CA VAL A 228 -22.50 -54.21 -19.58
C VAL A 228 -22.26 -52.81 -20.17
N GLY A 229 -23.23 -52.25 -20.89
CA GLY A 229 -23.15 -50.92 -21.52
C GLY A 229 -23.36 -49.71 -20.61
N ILE A 230 -23.47 -49.88 -19.29
CA ILE A 230 -23.70 -48.76 -18.35
C ILE A 230 -22.40 -47.93 -18.22
N SER A 231 -22.32 -46.88 -19.03
CA SER A 231 -21.14 -46.06 -19.31
C SER A 231 -20.95 -44.88 -18.34
N GLU A 232 -20.95 -45.15 -17.03
CA GLU A 232 -20.73 -44.10 -16.01
C GLU A 232 -19.33 -43.44 -16.13
N GLU A 233 -18.32 -44.19 -16.58
CA GLU A 233 -16.95 -43.71 -16.77
C GLU A 233 -16.87 -42.54 -17.77
N ASN A 234 -17.64 -42.62 -18.88
CA ASN A 234 -17.63 -41.57 -19.89
C ASN A 234 -18.25 -40.26 -19.37
N VAL A 235 -19.31 -40.35 -18.55
CA VAL A 235 -19.95 -39.18 -17.92
C VAL A 235 -19.04 -38.55 -16.88
N GLN A 236 -18.34 -39.35 -16.08
CA GLN A 236 -17.36 -38.83 -15.12
C GLN A 236 -16.20 -38.13 -15.82
N ASN A 237 -15.71 -38.68 -16.94
CA ASN A 237 -14.64 -38.09 -17.72
C ASN A 237 -15.06 -36.77 -18.40
N THR A 238 -16.30 -36.65 -18.90
CA THR A 238 -16.80 -35.39 -19.48
C THR A 238 -17.13 -34.35 -18.41
N TRP A 239 -17.65 -34.78 -17.25
CA TRP A 239 -17.83 -33.89 -16.09
C TRP A 239 -16.50 -33.30 -15.62
N ALA A 240 -15.43 -34.10 -15.56
CA ALA A 240 -14.09 -33.60 -15.24
C ALA A 240 -13.60 -32.54 -16.23
N LYS A 241 -13.95 -32.64 -17.53
CA LYS A 241 -13.65 -31.59 -18.53
C LYS A 241 -14.41 -30.31 -18.26
N VAL A 242 -15.68 -30.38 -17.88
CA VAL A 242 -16.49 -29.20 -17.49
C VAL A 242 -15.86 -28.51 -16.28
N LEU A 243 -15.51 -29.29 -15.25
CA LEU A 243 -14.85 -28.75 -14.05
C LEU A 243 -13.53 -28.06 -14.39
N ASN A 244 -12.68 -28.67 -15.21
CA ASN A 244 -11.42 -28.07 -15.63
C ASN A 244 -11.62 -26.78 -16.44
N ALA A 245 -12.61 -26.75 -17.35
CA ALA A 245 -12.95 -25.55 -18.11
C ALA A 245 -13.50 -24.43 -17.21
N GLN A 246 -14.26 -24.79 -16.17
CA GLN A 246 -14.78 -23.84 -15.20
C GLN A 246 -13.67 -23.24 -14.32
N VAL A 247 -12.71 -24.06 -13.87
CA VAL A 247 -11.52 -23.59 -13.15
C VAL A 247 -10.68 -22.65 -14.03
N ALA A 248 -10.54 -22.95 -15.32
CA ALA A 248 -9.83 -22.09 -16.26
C ALA A 248 -10.51 -20.71 -16.39
N LEU A 249 -11.84 -20.69 -16.56
CA LEU A 249 -12.62 -19.45 -16.62
C LEU A 249 -12.52 -18.63 -15.32
N GLU A 250 -12.54 -19.28 -14.17
CA GLU A 250 -12.41 -18.60 -12.87
C GLU A 250 -10.99 -18.06 -12.63
N SER A 251 -9.98 -18.67 -13.24
CA SER A 251 -8.58 -18.23 -13.13
C SER A 251 -8.23 -17.03 -14.01
N GLU A 252 -8.99 -16.74 -15.07
CA GLU A 252 -8.78 -15.58 -15.94
C GLU A 252 -8.79 -14.23 -15.21
N PRO A 253 -9.82 -13.87 -14.40
CA PRO A 253 -9.82 -12.60 -13.69
C PRO A 253 -8.69 -12.49 -12.67
N LEU A 254 -8.26 -13.62 -12.08
CA LEU A 254 -7.09 -13.68 -11.19
C LEU A 254 -5.79 -13.37 -11.94
N GLN A 255 -5.61 -13.92 -13.14
CA GLN A 255 -4.45 -13.64 -13.99
C GLN A 255 -4.42 -12.18 -14.45
N LEU A 256 -5.57 -11.63 -14.88
CA LEU A 256 -5.68 -10.21 -15.19
C LEU A 256 -5.33 -9.35 -13.97
N LYS A 257 -5.82 -9.73 -12.77
CA LYS A 257 -5.50 -8.98 -11.56
C LYS A 257 -4.02 -9.01 -11.21
N GLN A 258 -3.35 -10.15 -11.42
CA GLN A 258 -1.92 -10.28 -11.22
C GLN A 258 -1.12 -9.39 -12.20
N LEU A 259 -1.56 -9.29 -13.45
CA LEU A 259 -0.94 -8.42 -14.45
C LEU A 259 -1.18 -6.93 -14.17
N GLU A 260 -2.37 -6.55 -13.72
CA GLU A 260 -2.65 -5.19 -13.22
C GLU A 260 -1.72 -4.80 -12.07
N LEU A 261 -1.49 -5.71 -11.12
CA LEU A 261 -0.58 -5.48 -10.00
C LEU A 261 0.88 -5.36 -10.48
N SER A 262 1.28 -6.16 -11.46
CA SER A 262 2.59 -6.05 -12.10
C SER A 262 2.78 -4.69 -12.78
N LEU A 263 1.75 -4.20 -13.49
CA LEU A 263 1.75 -2.86 -14.08
C LEU A 263 1.85 -1.77 -13.01
N ALA A 264 1.07 -1.88 -11.93
CA ALA A 264 1.13 -0.93 -10.82
C ALA A 264 2.53 -0.91 -10.17
N GLN A 265 3.17 -2.07 -10.01
CA GLN A 265 4.53 -2.17 -9.50
C GLN A 265 5.55 -1.51 -10.45
N ALA A 266 5.43 -1.73 -11.76
CA ALA A 266 6.28 -1.09 -12.76
C ALA A 266 6.10 0.44 -12.76
N GLN A 267 4.86 0.93 -12.62
CA GLN A 267 4.56 2.36 -12.52
C GLN A 267 5.16 2.99 -11.26
N LEU A 268 5.09 2.31 -10.13
CA LEU A 268 5.75 2.76 -8.89
C LEU A 268 7.27 2.82 -9.04
N SER A 269 7.87 1.84 -9.74
CA SER A 269 9.29 1.85 -10.08
C SER A 269 9.65 3.08 -10.94
N LEU A 270 8.84 3.37 -11.96
CA LEU A 270 9.00 4.56 -12.80
C LEU A 270 8.87 5.85 -12.01
N GLU A 271 7.89 5.96 -11.12
CA GLU A 271 7.72 7.13 -10.26
C GLU A 271 8.95 7.33 -9.36
N SER A 272 9.46 6.24 -8.75
CA SER A 272 10.66 6.31 -7.92
C SER A 272 11.90 6.74 -8.71
N ALA A 273 12.06 6.24 -9.94
CA ALA A 273 13.17 6.62 -10.82
C ALA A 273 13.07 8.08 -11.27
N ARG A 274 11.85 8.56 -11.56
CA ARG A 274 11.60 9.97 -11.90
C ARG A 274 11.90 10.89 -10.73
N ARG A 275 11.51 10.50 -9.51
CA ARG A 275 11.84 11.27 -8.30
C ARG A 275 13.34 11.32 -8.07
N ALA A 276 14.05 10.20 -8.25
CA ALA A 276 15.51 10.19 -8.15
C ALA A 276 16.16 11.10 -9.21
N LEU A 277 15.59 11.18 -10.41
CA LEU A 277 16.03 12.12 -11.46
C LEU A 277 15.76 13.58 -11.06
N GLU A 278 14.59 13.88 -10.50
CA GLU A 278 14.25 15.22 -9.98
C GLU A 278 15.19 15.63 -8.83
N GLU A 279 15.56 14.70 -7.96
CA GLU A 279 16.50 14.91 -6.85
C GLU A 279 17.95 15.19 -7.32
N THR A 280 18.28 14.99 -8.61
CA THR A 280 19.59 15.40 -9.17
C THR A 280 19.72 16.91 -9.38
N VAL A 281 18.59 17.64 -9.36
CA VAL A 281 18.53 19.08 -9.54
C VAL A 281 18.14 19.74 -8.21
N LEU A 282 19.05 20.54 -7.67
CA LEU A 282 18.77 21.33 -6.48
C LEU A 282 18.06 22.62 -6.89
N VAL A 283 16.80 22.77 -6.48
CA VAL A 283 16.00 23.98 -6.73
C VAL A 283 15.74 24.77 -5.45
N ALA A 284 15.57 26.09 -5.57
CA ALA A 284 15.20 26.95 -4.47
C ALA A 284 13.71 26.74 -4.07
N PRO A 285 13.38 26.35 -2.83
CA PRO A 285 11.98 26.20 -2.41
C PRO A 285 11.30 27.54 -2.11
N VAL A 286 12.09 28.58 -1.84
CA VAL A 286 11.62 29.94 -1.51
C VAL A 286 12.50 30.98 -2.21
N SER A 287 11.92 32.15 -2.49
CA SER A 287 12.70 33.28 -2.99
C SER A 287 13.56 33.89 -1.87
N GLY A 288 14.80 34.27 -2.16
CA GLY A 288 15.71 34.86 -1.18
C GLY A 288 17.09 35.14 -1.76
N THR A 289 18.06 35.43 -0.90
CA THR A 289 19.45 35.65 -1.31
C THR A 289 20.32 34.49 -0.86
N VAL A 290 21.22 34.01 -1.73
CA VAL A 290 22.18 32.95 -1.41
C VAL A 290 23.24 33.50 -0.45
N THR A 291 23.25 33.02 0.79
CA THR A 291 24.19 33.48 1.84
C THR A 291 25.43 32.61 1.96
N GLU A 292 25.29 31.30 1.74
CA GLU A 292 26.41 30.36 1.76
C GLU A 292 26.31 29.37 0.61
N MET A 293 27.47 29.00 0.06
CA MET A 293 27.59 27.99 -0.98
C MET A 293 28.84 27.14 -0.71
N ASN A 294 28.62 25.86 -0.43
CA ASN A 294 29.67 24.90 -0.08
C ASN A 294 29.74 23.78 -1.11
N ILE A 295 29.79 24.14 -2.40
CA ILE A 295 29.82 23.19 -3.52
C ILE A 295 30.59 23.75 -4.71
N GLN A 296 31.37 22.90 -5.38
CA GLN A 296 32.09 23.26 -6.60
C GLN A 296 31.82 22.26 -7.72
N VAL A 297 31.87 22.74 -8.96
CA VAL A 297 31.77 21.90 -10.15
C VAL A 297 32.91 20.86 -10.14
N GLY A 298 32.56 19.60 -10.34
CA GLY A 298 33.46 18.45 -10.31
C GLY A 298 33.58 17.77 -8.94
N GLU A 299 33.08 18.38 -7.87
CA GLU A 299 33.01 17.77 -6.54
C GLU A 299 31.94 16.66 -6.48
N THR A 300 32.08 15.70 -5.57
CA THR A 300 31.08 14.67 -5.32
C THR A 300 30.21 15.08 -4.14
N ALA A 301 28.96 15.40 -4.39
CA ALA A 301 27.97 15.60 -3.34
C ALA A 301 27.53 14.24 -2.79
N SER A 302 27.53 14.08 -1.46
CA SER A 302 26.96 12.90 -0.81
C SER A 302 25.61 13.24 -0.16
N ALA A 303 24.68 12.29 -0.19
CA ALA A 303 23.38 12.42 0.45
C ALA A 303 23.55 12.76 1.96
N GLY A 304 22.95 13.87 2.40
CA GLY A 304 22.98 14.30 3.80
C GLY A 304 24.26 14.99 4.28
N GLN A 305 25.16 15.43 3.38
CA GLN A 305 26.21 16.38 3.76
C GLN A 305 25.62 17.73 4.22
N ALA A 306 26.41 18.48 4.99
CA ALA A 306 26.06 19.82 5.48
C ALA A 306 25.59 20.71 4.32
N ALA A 307 24.71 21.67 4.65
CA ALA A 307 24.04 22.57 3.71
C ALA A 307 24.95 23.00 2.56
N VAL A 308 24.57 22.58 1.36
CA VAL A 308 25.26 22.85 0.10
C VAL A 308 25.00 24.31 -0.30
N VAL A 309 23.77 24.77 -0.09
CA VAL A 309 23.34 26.15 -0.34
C VAL A 309 22.44 26.61 0.80
N VAL A 310 22.67 27.82 1.29
CA VAL A 310 21.78 28.45 2.29
C VAL A 310 21.13 29.68 1.65
N ILE A 311 19.81 29.73 1.70
CA ILE A 311 19.00 30.86 1.24
C ILE A 311 18.44 31.58 2.45
N SER A 312 18.67 32.90 2.52
CA SER A 312 18.14 33.75 3.58
C SER A 312 17.20 34.82 3.02
N ASP A 313 16.10 35.08 3.72
CA ASP A 313 15.23 36.24 3.47
C ASP A 313 15.85 37.49 4.13
N LEU A 314 16.52 38.31 3.31
CA LEU A 314 17.11 39.58 3.71
C LEU A 314 16.17 40.79 3.50
N ALA A 315 14.96 40.58 2.96
CA ALA A 315 14.00 41.66 2.74
C ALA A 315 13.42 42.18 4.07
N THR A 316 13.33 41.30 5.07
CA THR A 316 13.00 41.65 6.44
C THR A 316 14.12 41.15 7.36
N LEU A 317 14.77 42.08 8.06
CA LEU A 317 15.80 41.77 9.05
C LEU A 317 15.19 41.86 10.44
N VAL A 318 15.47 40.85 11.27
CA VAL A 318 15.11 40.85 12.69
C VAL A 318 16.34 41.17 13.53
N VAL A 319 16.15 41.95 14.60
CA VAL A 319 17.21 42.22 15.56
C VAL A 319 17.04 41.23 16.70
N ASP A 320 18.01 40.33 16.85
CA ASP A 320 18.09 39.44 18.00
C ASP A 320 18.85 40.15 19.12
N VAL A 321 18.13 40.55 20.17
CA VAL A 321 18.67 41.30 21.30
C VAL A 321 18.67 40.40 22.54
N ASN A 322 19.86 40.09 23.04
CA ASN A 322 20.01 39.41 24.31
C ASN A 322 19.92 40.45 25.44
N LEU A 323 18.77 40.47 26.11
CA LEU A 323 18.56 41.27 27.32
C LEU A 323 18.88 40.41 28.55
N ASP A 324 19.59 41.00 29.52
CA ASP A 324 19.79 40.37 30.82
C ASP A 324 18.43 40.27 31.53
N GLU A 325 18.12 39.11 32.11
CA GLU A 325 16.86 38.85 32.82
C GLU A 325 16.60 39.87 33.94
N THR A 326 17.67 40.45 34.51
CA THR A 326 17.61 41.48 35.55
C THR A 326 17.03 42.81 35.05
N ASP A 327 17.23 43.14 33.77
CA ASP A 327 16.77 44.38 33.14
C ASP A 327 15.35 44.27 32.55
N VAL A 328 14.84 43.05 32.36
CA VAL A 328 13.49 42.78 31.82
C VAL A 328 12.40 42.85 32.90
N ALA A 329 12.76 42.74 34.19
CA ALA A 329 11.81 42.48 35.28
C ALA A 329 11.44 43.71 36.16
N GLN A 330 11.66 44.96 35.73
CA GLN A 330 11.27 46.16 36.50
C GLN A 330 10.04 46.89 35.96
#